data_AF-A0A386HLE8-F1
#
_entry.id   AF-A0A386HLE8-F1
#
_cell.length_a   1.000
_cell.length_b   1.000
_cell.length_c   1.000
_cell.angle_alpha   90.00
_cell.angle_beta   90.00
_cell.angle_gamma   90.00
#
_symmetry.space_group_name_H-M   'P 1'
#
loop_
_entity.id
_entity.type
_entity.pdbx_description
1 polymer ?
#
loop_
_entity_poly.entity_id
_entity_poly.type
_entity_poly.pdbx_seq_one_letter_code
_entity_poly.pdbx_strand_id
1 'polypeptide(L)'
;MFGCVILFAFLRFFPHFLTFKRHSKIGVSPHLQLVEKAKTLLWNTSKSISEIAFDLGFEYPSHFSKVFKNRTGISPLEFRQSLN
;
A
#
# COMPACT_ATOMS: atom_id res chain seq x y z
N MET A 1 -22.42 -28.38 -21.10
CA MET A 1 -22.63 -27.14 -21.87
C MET A 1 -23.49 -26.25 -20.98
N PHE A 2 -23.01 -25.25 -20.25
CA PHE A 2 -22.12 -24.17 -20.63
C PHE A 2 -21.21 -23.82 -19.43
N GLY A 3 -19.98 -24.35 -19.42
CA GLY A 3 -18.90 -23.68 -18.73
C GLY A 3 -18.59 -22.39 -19.48
N CYS A 4 -18.46 -21.26 -18.76
CA CYS A 4 -17.74 -20.03 -19.14
C CYS A 4 -18.18 -18.76 -18.39
N VAL A 5 -19.16 -18.78 -17.48
CA VAL A 5 -19.78 -17.51 -17.01
C VAL A 5 -19.16 -16.80 -15.81
N ILE A 6 -18.13 -17.31 -15.10
CA ILE A 6 -17.55 -16.55 -13.95
C ILE A 6 -16.02 -16.52 -13.96
N LEU A 7 -15.39 -16.56 -15.15
CA LEU A 7 -14.00 -16.09 -15.33
C LEU A 7 -13.95 -14.64 -15.85
N PHE A 8 -15.08 -13.93 -15.86
CA PHE A 8 -15.20 -12.54 -16.33
C PHE A 8 -15.23 -11.50 -15.19
N ALA A 9 -14.87 -11.88 -13.96
CA ALA A 9 -14.83 -10.98 -12.81
C ALA A 9 -13.43 -10.41 -12.50
N PHE A 10 -12.37 -10.86 -13.18
CA PHE A 10 -10.99 -10.53 -12.78
C PHE A 10 -10.20 -9.64 -13.75
N LEU A 11 -10.72 -9.33 -14.95
CA LEU A 11 -9.96 -8.62 -15.99
C LEU A 11 -10.76 -7.57 -16.77
N ARG A 12 -11.53 -6.74 -16.08
CA ARG A 12 -11.89 -5.40 -16.58
C ARG A 12 -11.14 -4.38 -15.72
N PHE A 13 -9.82 -4.29 -15.87
CA PHE A 13 -9.22 -3.29 -16.75
C PHE A 13 -9.76 -1.90 -16.34
N PHE A 14 -9.15 -1.24 -15.35
CA PHE A 14 -8.25 -0.12 -15.61
C PHE A 14 -8.65 0.60 -16.91
N PRO A 15 -9.50 1.63 -16.82
CA PRO A 15 -8.95 2.95 -17.10
C PRO A 15 -9.50 4.00 -16.13
N HIS A 16 -8.75 5.08 -15.96
CA HIS A 16 -9.11 6.28 -15.18
C HIS A 16 -8.76 6.30 -13.69
N PHE A 17 -7.45 6.16 -13.48
CA PHE A 17 -6.53 6.87 -12.57
C PHE A 17 -6.94 8.18 -11.83
N LEU A 18 -8.13 8.76 -11.99
CA LEU A 18 -8.51 10.03 -11.35
C LEU A 18 -10.02 9.93 -11.07
N THR A 19 -10.58 9.93 -9.86
CA THR A 19 -10.63 11.08 -8.95
C THR A 19 -11.46 10.70 -7.69
N PHE A 20 -11.04 9.74 -6.87
CA PHE A 20 -11.81 9.40 -5.65
C PHE A 20 -10.93 9.07 -4.43
N LYS A 21 -10.04 10.00 -4.10
CA LYS A 21 -9.37 10.03 -2.78
C LYS A 21 -9.59 11.37 -2.09
N ARG A 22 -10.82 11.90 -2.17
CA ARG A 22 -11.32 12.82 -1.14
C ARG A 22 -12.01 11.93 -0.11
N HIS A 23 -11.36 11.69 1.02
CA HIS A 23 -11.96 11.88 2.34
C HIS A 23 -10.82 11.83 3.37
N SER A 24 -10.47 13.03 3.84
CA SER A 24 -9.93 13.33 5.16
C SER A 24 -8.67 12.57 5.62
N LYS A 25 -7.49 13.11 5.29
CA LYS A 25 -6.33 13.02 6.19
C LYS A 25 -6.38 14.22 7.15
N ILE A 26 -7.22 14.06 8.17
CA ILE A 26 -7.30 14.92 9.35
C ILE A 26 -5.89 15.01 9.95
N GLY A 27 -5.49 16.21 10.36
CA GLY A 27 -4.15 16.60 10.82
C GLY A 27 -3.73 15.95 12.14
N VAL A 28 -3.55 14.64 12.11
CA VAL A 28 -2.79 13.88 13.12
C VAL A 28 -1.42 13.60 12.52
N SER A 29 -0.36 13.88 13.27
CA SER A 29 1.04 13.75 12.87
C SER A 29 1.25 12.58 11.90
N PRO A 30 1.50 12.83 10.60
CA PRO A 30 1.36 11.82 9.56
C PRO A 30 2.23 10.59 9.86
N HIS A 31 3.38 10.81 10.48
CA HIS A 31 4.39 9.79 10.64
C HIS A 31 4.02 8.59 11.53
N LEU A 32 3.20 8.75 12.57
CA LEU A 32 2.93 7.63 13.51
C LEU A 32 1.90 6.65 12.94
N GLN A 33 0.75 7.17 12.53
CA GLN A 33 -0.33 6.36 11.95
C GLN A 33 0.06 5.76 10.59
N LEU A 34 0.98 6.40 9.84
CA LEU A 34 1.50 5.86 8.59
C LEU A 34 2.29 4.56 8.79
N VAL A 35 3.07 4.47 9.87
CA VAL A 35 3.90 3.29 10.15
C VAL A 35 3.02 2.12 10.57
N GLU A 36 2.01 2.36 11.39
CA GLU A 36 1.06 1.32 11.79
C GLU A 36 0.27 0.80 10.58
N LYS A 37 -0.25 1.70 9.73
CA LYS A 37 -0.90 1.28 8.48
C LYS A 37 0.04 0.52 7.56
N ALA A 38 1.28 0.98 7.41
CA ALA A 38 2.28 0.30 6.60
C ALA A 38 2.55 -1.13 7.12
N LYS A 39 2.67 -1.31 8.44
CA LYS A 39 2.83 -2.62 9.06
C LYS A 39 1.63 -3.53 8.75
N THR A 40 0.40 -3.03 8.94
CA THR A 40 -0.81 -3.78 8.62
C THR A 40 -0.89 -4.14 7.14
N LEU A 41 -0.51 -3.24 6.24
CA LEU A 41 -0.49 -3.52 4.80
C LEU A 41 0.58 -4.55 4.42
N LEU A 42 1.75 -4.50 5.05
CA LEU A 42 2.83 -5.47 4.87
C LEU A 42 2.45 -6.85 5.42
N TRP A 43 1.62 -6.92 6.47
CA TRP A 43 1.07 -8.15 7.02
C TRP A 43 -0.06 -8.75 6.20
N ASN A 44 -1.04 -7.92 5.85
CA ASN A 44 -2.29 -8.37 5.25
C ASN A 44 -2.20 -8.52 3.73
N THR A 45 -1.16 -7.99 3.09
CA THR A 45 -1.07 -7.92 1.63
C THR A 45 0.32 -8.27 1.13
N SER A 46 0.40 -9.09 0.09
CA SER A 46 1.66 -9.36 -0.63
C SER A 46 2.08 -8.26 -1.62
N LYS A 47 1.47 -7.07 -1.53
CA LYS A 47 1.70 -5.92 -2.41
C LYS A 47 3.16 -5.48 -2.40
N SER A 48 3.61 -4.88 -3.49
CA SER A 48 4.95 -4.30 -3.56
C SER A 48 5.08 -3.09 -2.63
N ILE A 49 6.31 -2.80 -2.17
CA ILE A 49 6.59 -1.62 -1.33
C ILE A 49 6.15 -0.33 -2.07
N SER A 50 6.28 -0.32 -3.39
CA SER A 50 5.83 0.79 -4.24
C SER A 50 4.32 1.03 -4.15
N GLU A 51 3.52 -0.02 -4.30
CA GLU A 51 2.06 0.08 -4.18
C GLU A 51 1.61 0.51 -2.78
N ILE A 52 2.26 0.00 -1.74
CA ILE A 52 1.97 0.40 -0.36
C ILE A 52 2.28 1.88 -0.16
N ALA A 53 3.38 2.38 -0.71
CA ALA A 53 3.71 3.80 -0.66
C ALA A 53 2.64 4.66 -1.36
N PHE A 54 2.20 4.26 -2.56
CA PHE A 54 1.14 4.95 -3.29
C PHE A 54 -0.20 4.91 -2.55
N ASP A 55 -0.55 3.77 -1.92
CA ASP A 55 -1.76 3.61 -1.12
C ASP A 55 -1.74 4.52 0.13
N LEU A 56 -0.57 4.67 0.74
CA LEU A 56 -0.35 5.60 1.83
C LEU A 56 -0.30 7.07 1.36
N GLY A 57 -0.31 7.33 0.05
CA GLY A 57 -0.33 8.67 -0.53
C GLY A 57 1.05 9.32 -0.63
N PHE A 58 2.12 8.51 -0.72
CA PHE A 58 3.44 8.99 -1.10
C PHE A 58 3.53 9.10 -2.62
N GLU A 59 4.11 10.19 -3.10
CA GLU A 59 4.40 10.40 -4.52
C GLU A 59 5.56 9.50 -4.98
N TYR A 60 6.53 9.24 -4.10
CA TYR A 60 7.68 8.38 -4.38
C TYR A 60 7.86 7.31 -3.31
N PRO A 61 8.03 6.04 -3.70
CA PRO A 61 8.26 4.94 -2.76
C PRO A 61 9.59 5.04 -2.03
N SER A 62 10.59 5.69 -2.65
CA SER A 62 11.88 6.00 -2.05
C SER A 62 11.72 6.89 -0.79
N HIS A 63 10.78 7.83 -0.81
CA HIS A 63 10.49 8.68 0.34
C HIS A 63 9.83 7.90 1.47
N PHE A 64 8.86 7.04 1.13
CA PHE A 64 8.24 6.13 2.08
C PHE A 64 9.28 5.24 2.79
N SER A 65 10.18 4.60 2.04
CA SER A 65 11.20 3.72 2.63
C SER A 65 12.11 4.45 3.64
N LYS A 66 12.50 5.69 3.33
CA LYS A 66 13.29 6.53 4.25
C LYS A 66 12.50 6.87 5.51
N VAL A 67 11.24 7.31 5.36
CA VAL A 67 10.37 7.65 6.48
C VAL A 67 10.09 6.43 7.34
N PHE A 68 9.78 5.29 6.73
CA PHE A 68 9.51 4.04 7.44
C PHE A 68 10.73 3.63 8.24
N LYS A 69 11.91 3.53 7.61
CA LYS A 69 13.18 3.20 8.29
C LYS A 69 13.50 4.17 9.43
N ASN A 70 13.30 5.47 9.25
CA ASN A 70 13.55 6.46 10.30
C ASN A 70 12.61 6.31 11.51
N ARG A 71 11.45 5.65 11.34
CA ARG A 71 10.46 5.46 12.42
C ARG A 71 10.52 4.06 13.05
N THR A 72 10.72 3.02 12.25
CA THR A 72 10.79 1.63 12.73
C THR A 72 12.22 1.17 13.00
N GLY A 73 13.23 1.90 12.54
CA GLY A 73 14.64 1.49 12.57
C GLY A 73 15.04 0.50 11.47
N ILE A 74 14.06 -0.07 10.76
CA ILE A 74 14.26 -1.15 9.80
C ILE A 74 13.60 -0.83 8.46
N SER A 75 14.21 -1.30 7.38
CA SER A 75 13.68 -1.07 6.04
C SER A 75 12.36 -1.83 5.85
N PRO A 76 11.39 -1.32 5.08
CA PRO A 76 10.13 -2.04 4.83
C PRO A 76 10.35 -3.38 4.11
N LEU A 77 11.44 -3.50 3.34
CA LEU A 77 11.87 -4.76 2.74
C LEU A 77 12.33 -5.77 3.80
N GLU A 78 13.20 -5.34 4.72
CA GLU A 78 13.69 -6.19 5.81
C GLU A 78 12.58 -6.57 6.78
N PHE A 79 11.64 -5.66 7.06
CA PHE A 79 10.46 -5.98 7.85
C PHE A 79 9.64 -7.11 7.21
N ARG A 80 9.54 -7.14 5.86
CA ARG A 80 8.87 -8.22 5.15
C ARG A 80 9.67 -9.52 5.19
N GLN A 81 11.00 -9.44 5.09
CA GLN A 81 11.88 -10.61 5.15
C GLN A 81 11.90 -11.23 6.56
N SER A 82 11.79 -10.42 7.61
CA SER A 82 11.71 -10.88 9.01
C SER A 82 10.41 -11.60 9.35
N LEU A 83 9.40 -11.56 8.47
CA LEU A 83 8.10 -12.23 8.64
C LEU A 83 8.03 -13.61 7.96
N ASN A 84 9.10 -14.00 7.26
CA ASN A 84 9.23 -15.29 6.59
C ASN A 84 10.18 -16.19 7.37
#